data_AF-A0AB39XVV1-F1
#
_entry.id   AF-A0AB39XVV1-F1
#
_cell.length_a   1.000
_cell.length_b   1.000
_cell.length_c   1.000
_cell.angle_alpha   90.00
_cell.angle_beta   90.00
_cell.angle_gamma   90.00
#
_symmetry.space_group_name_H-M   'P 1'
#
loop_
_entity.id
_entity.type
_entity.pdbx_description
1 polymer ?
#
loop_
_entity_poly.entity_id
_entity_poly.type
_entity_poly.pdbx_seq_one_letter_code
_entity_poly.pdbx_strand_id
1 'polypeptide(L)'
;MATTPATAYEAECILSAAAAQAGLPETVLAAAMREALRGAPVPARAERALREAVQASRIQGTAFQASGPYLLPLRTDAEKAVGRFFEARLRLTAAPADPEARRAFEDVLFTLCVLMGRPSAPQALHEAIQYTES
;
A
#
# COMPACT_ATOMS: atom_id res chain seq x y z
N MET A 1 10.07 14.53 -14.67
CA MET A 1 10.17 13.94 -13.32
C MET A 1 9.12 14.61 -12.45
N ALA A 2 8.11 13.86 -11.99
CA ALA A 2 7.16 14.39 -11.02
C ALA A 2 7.88 14.49 -9.66
N THR A 3 8.12 15.70 -9.18
CA THR A 3 8.58 15.95 -7.82
C THR A 3 7.45 15.54 -6.88
N THR A 4 7.52 14.33 -6.34
CA THR A 4 6.64 13.94 -5.25
C THR A 4 6.86 14.90 -4.08
N PRO A 5 5.84 15.59 -3.58
CA PRO A 5 5.97 16.36 -2.36
C PRO A 5 6.23 15.37 -1.22
N ALA A 6 7.46 15.35 -0.73
CA ALA A 6 7.87 14.61 0.46
C ALA A 6 8.53 15.61 1.41
N THR A 7 8.32 15.44 2.71
CA THR A 7 9.06 16.19 3.72
C THR A 7 10.55 15.84 3.66
N ALA A 8 11.41 16.72 4.17
CA ALA A 8 12.86 16.46 4.19
C ALA A 8 13.19 15.14 4.91
N TYR A 9 12.47 14.85 6.00
CA TYR A 9 12.61 13.60 6.77
C TYR A 9 12.19 12.36 5.97
N GLU A 10 11.07 12.42 5.25
CA GLU A 10 10.63 11.31 4.39
C GLU A 10 11.61 11.07 3.24
N ALA A 11 12.13 12.13 2.64
CA ALA A 11 13.15 12.02 1.59
C ALA A 11 14.43 11.34 2.11
N GLU A 12 14.86 11.68 3.32
CA GLU A 12 16.01 11.03 3.99
C GLU A 12 15.75 9.54 4.22
N CYS A 13 14.60 9.19 4.81
CA CYS A 13 14.22 7.79 5.05
C CYS A 13 14.16 6.96 3.75
N ILE A 14 13.61 7.52 2.67
CA ILE A 14 13.56 6.87 1.35
C ILE A 14 14.98 6.63 0.82
N LEU A 15 15.88 7.61 0.96
CA LEU A 15 17.26 7.51 0.49
C LEU A 15 18.06 6.48 1.29
N SER A 16 17.93 6.47 2.62
CA SER A 16 18.57 5.46 3.48
C SER A 16 18.09 4.05 3.13
N ALA A 17 16.78 3.87 2.92
CA ALA A 17 16.22 2.58 2.53
C ALA A 17 16.72 2.11 1.15
N ALA A 18 16.76 3.02 0.17
CA ALA A 18 17.28 2.72 -1.17
C ALA A 18 18.78 2.37 -1.13
N ALA A 19 19.57 3.05 -0.29
CA ALA A 19 20.99 2.78 -0.11
C ALA A 19 21.23 1.37 0.46
N ALA A 20 20.48 1.01 1.50
CA ALA A 20 20.53 -0.32 2.10
C ALA A 20 20.19 -1.43 1.09
N GLN A 21 19.14 -1.26 0.28
CA GLN A 21 18.73 -2.22 -0.76
C GLN A 21 19.75 -2.32 -1.91
N ALA A 22 20.37 -1.21 -2.29
CA ALA A 22 21.42 -1.18 -3.29
C ALA A 22 22.75 -1.76 -2.77
N GLY A 23 22.90 -1.95 -1.45
CA GLY A 23 24.16 -2.34 -0.82
C GLY A 23 25.23 -1.26 -0.94
N LEU A 24 24.81 0.01 -1.03
CA LEU A 24 25.69 1.16 -1.17
C LEU A 24 25.62 2.02 0.11
N PRO A 25 26.72 2.67 0.51
CA PRO A 25 26.64 3.69 1.53
C PRO A 25 25.77 4.85 1.03
N GLU A 26 24.97 5.41 1.93
CA GLU A 26 23.99 6.46 1.63
C GLU A 26 24.62 7.68 0.93
N THR A 27 25.83 8.05 1.34
CA THR A 27 26.60 9.16 0.77
C THR A 27 26.95 8.94 -0.70
N VAL A 28 27.23 7.70 -1.12
CA VAL A 28 27.54 7.34 -2.51
C VAL A 28 26.27 7.36 -3.36
N LEU A 29 25.15 6.87 -2.82
CA LEU A 29 23.86 6.95 -3.50
C LEU A 29 23.41 8.41 -3.69
N ALA A 30 23.52 9.24 -2.65
CA ALA A 30 23.18 10.65 -2.69
C ALA A 30 24.06 11.44 -3.69
N ALA A 31 25.36 11.14 -3.74
CA ALA A 31 26.27 11.72 -4.73
C ALA A 31 25.88 11.32 -6.17
N ALA A 32 25.56 10.04 -6.40
CA ALA A 32 25.11 9.57 -7.71
C ALA A 32 23.79 10.24 -8.14
N MET A 33 22.85 10.45 -7.21
CA MET A 33 21.59 11.17 -7.48
C MET A 33 21.84 12.64 -7.86
N ARG A 34 22.79 13.30 -7.18
CA ARG A 34 23.16 14.69 -7.51
C ARG A 34 23.80 14.81 -8.90
N GLU A 35 24.67 13.88 -9.26
CA GLU A 35 25.28 13.87 -10.60
C GLU A 35 24.24 13.52 -11.68
N ALA A 36 23.27 12.67 -11.36
CA ALA A 36 22.16 12.40 -12.26
C ALA A 36 21.27 13.63 -12.52
N LEU A 37 21.13 14.51 -11.51
CA LEU A 37 20.48 15.81 -11.69
C LEU A 37 21.21 16.69 -12.71
N ARG A 38 22.52 16.48 -12.90
CA ARG A 38 23.35 17.16 -13.89
C ARG A 38 23.41 16.42 -15.23
N GLY A 39 22.63 15.35 -15.39
CA GLY A 39 22.53 14.57 -16.62
C GLY A 39 23.41 13.32 -16.69
N ALA A 40 24.08 12.94 -15.58
CA ALA A 40 24.81 11.67 -15.54
C ALA A 40 23.87 10.46 -15.46
N PRO A 41 24.23 9.31 -16.05
CA PRO A 41 23.43 8.10 -15.92
C PRO A 41 23.47 7.55 -14.49
N VAL A 42 22.30 7.25 -13.91
CA VAL A 42 22.20 6.56 -12.61
C VAL A 42 22.51 5.07 -12.80
N PRO A 43 23.28 4.43 -11.92
CA PRO A 43 23.42 2.97 -11.94
C PRO A 43 22.06 2.28 -11.82
N ALA A 44 21.76 1.33 -12.73
CA ALA A 44 20.43 0.70 -12.81
C ALA A 44 19.95 0.06 -11.50
N ARG A 45 20.86 -0.49 -10.68
CA ARG A 45 20.53 -1.04 -9.36
C ARG A 45 20.09 0.04 -8.37
N ALA A 46 20.77 1.19 -8.37
CA ALA A 46 20.44 2.33 -7.52
C ALA A 46 19.10 2.94 -7.93
N GLU A 47 18.85 3.05 -9.24
CA GLU A 47 17.57 3.55 -9.75
C GLU A 47 16.40 2.63 -9.37
N ARG A 48 16.60 1.31 -9.50
CA ARG A 48 15.60 0.31 -9.12
C ARG A 48 15.28 0.36 -7.62
N ALA A 49 16.31 0.33 -6.78
CA ALA A 49 16.16 0.40 -5.32
C ALA A 49 15.43 1.69 -4.89
N LEU A 50 15.75 2.81 -5.54
CA LEU A 50 15.05 4.07 -5.26
C LEU A 50 13.57 4.01 -5.64
N ARG A 51 13.23 3.48 -6.83
CA ARG A 51 11.81 3.33 -7.22
C ARG A 51 11.04 2.43 -6.26
N GLU A 52 11.67 1.34 -5.81
CA GLU A 52 11.09 0.41 -4.84
C GLU A 52 10.90 1.08 -3.47
N ALA A 53 11.88 1.83 -2.97
CA ALA A 53 11.79 2.58 -1.72
C ALA A 53 10.74 3.70 -1.76
N VAL A 54 10.65 4.45 -2.86
CA VAL A 54 9.59 5.48 -3.06
C VAL A 54 8.21 4.83 -3.06
N GLN A 55 8.05 3.67 -3.69
CA GLN A 55 6.77 2.97 -3.72
C GLN A 55 6.40 2.43 -2.34
N ALA A 56 7.35 1.88 -1.59
CA ALA A 56 7.14 1.45 -0.22
C ALA A 56 6.75 2.62 0.70
N SER A 57 7.45 3.76 0.58
CA SER A 57 7.12 4.97 1.32
C SER A 57 5.74 5.52 0.95
N ARG A 58 5.34 5.48 -0.33
CA ARG A 58 3.97 5.84 -0.73
C ARG A 58 2.95 4.93 -0.10
N ILE A 59 3.18 3.61 -0.09
CA ILE A 59 2.27 2.66 0.57
C ILE A 59 2.14 2.97 2.07
N GLN A 60 3.24 3.33 2.73
CA GLN A 60 3.26 3.74 4.15
C GLN A 60 2.62 5.12 4.38
N GLY A 61 2.86 6.12 3.52
CA GLY A 61 2.24 7.45 3.63
C GLY A 61 0.76 7.45 3.24
N THR A 62 0.34 6.48 2.42
CA THR A 62 -1.08 6.18 2.18
C THR A 62 -1.69 5.28 3.25
N ALA A 63 -0.91 4.78 4.22
CA ALA A 63 -1.51 4.31 5.46
C ALA A 63 -2.09 5.56 6.11
N PHE A 64 -3.39 5.73 5.87
CA PHE A 64 -4.25 6.81 6.32
C PHE A 64 -3.70 7.37 7.64
N GLN A 65 -3.15 8.59 7.63
CA GLN A 65 -2.96 9.33 8.87
C GLN A 65 -4.35 9.71 9.39
N ALA A 66 -5.12 8.74 9.86
CA ALA A 66 -5.49 8.52 11.25
C ALA A 66 -5.50 9.68 12.25
N SER A 67 -5.52 10.94 11.82
CA SER A 67 -5.67 12.08 12.71
C SER A 67 -7.17 12.33 12.92
N GLY A 68 -7.78 11.40 13.63
CA GLY A 68 -9.18 11.46 14.05
C GLY A 68 -9.44 10.30 15.01
N PRO A 69 -10.32 10.47 16.01
CA PRO A 69 -10.73 9.35 16.84
C PRO A 69 -11.45 8.37 15.91
N TYR A 70 -10.76 7.29 15.49
CA TYR A 70 -11.43 6.21 14.79
C TYR A 70 -12.51 5.68 15.72
N LEU A 71 -13.76 5.93 15.36
CA LEU A 71 -14.81 5.00 15.65
C LEU A 71 -14.39 3.74 14.90
N LEU A 72 -13.67 2.84 15.58
CA LEU A 72 -13.45 1.49 15.08
C LEU A 72 -14.82 0.98 14.61
N PRO A 73 -14.92 0.45 13.38
CA PRO A 73 -16.18 -0.12 12.94
C PRO A 73 -16.64 -1.13 13.99
N LEU A 74 -17.95 -1.17 14.27
CA LEU A 74 -18.46 -2.17 15.20
C LEU A 74 -18.04 -3.55 14.68
N ARG A 75 -17.67 -4.45 15.59
CA ARG A 75 -17.36 -5.85 15.25
C ARG A 75 -18.41 -6.48 14.34
N THR A 76 -19.68 -6.16 14.58
CA THR A 76 -20.82 -6.61 13.78
C THR A 76 -20.78 -6.15 12.32
N ASP A 77 -20.19 -5.00 12.02
CA ASP A 77 -20.02 -4.50 10.65
C ASP A 77 -18.86 -5.20 9.95
N ALA A 78 -17.77 -5.51 10.67
CA ALA A 78 -16.69 -6.35 10.16
C ALA A 78 -17.17 -7.78 9.87
N GLU A 79 -17.94 -8.40 10.77
CA GLU A 79 -18.54 -9.72 10.58
C GLU A 79 -19.44 -9.76 9.34
N LYS A 80 -20.32 -8.75 9.17
CA LYS A 80 -21.16 -8.63 7.96
C LYS A 80 -20.32 -8.48 6.70
N ALA A 81 -19.26 -7.69 6.72
CA ALA A 81 -18.38 -7.47 5.57
C ALA A 81 -17.63 -8.77 5.18
N VAL A 82 -17.13 -9.51 6.16
CA VAL A 82 -16.50 -10.82 5.96
C VAL A 82 -17.52 -11.84 5.41
N GLY A 83 -18.74 -11.88 5.95
CA GLY A 83 -19.80 -12.73 5.42
C GLY A 83 -20.15 -12.42 3.96
N ARG A 84 -20.34 -11.14 3.63
CA ARG A 84 -20.59 -10.68 2.26
C ARG A 84 -19.42 -10.99 1.32
N PHE A 85 -18.18 -10.99 1.81
CA PHE A 85 -17.01 -11.35 1.01
C PHE A 85 -17.09 -12.81 0.55
N PHE A 86 -17.38 -13.74 1.47
CA PHE A 86 -17.51 -15.14 1.11
C PHE A 86 -18.69 -15.39 0.17
N GLU A 87 -19.82 -14.72 0.39
CA GLU A 87 -20.99 -14.80 -0.49
C GLU A 87 -20.69 -14.27 -1.90
N ALA A 88 -20.12 -13.06 -2.01
CA ALA A 88 -19.77 -12.45 -3.28
C ALA A 88 -18.70 -13.27 -4.02
N ARG A 89 -17.72 -13.82 -3.30
CA ARG A 89 -16.71 -14.72 -3.88
C ARG A 89 -17.36 -15.98 -4.44
N LEU A 90 -18.26 -16.62 -3.69
CA LEU A 90 -18.98 -17.81 -4.15
C LEU A 90 -19.77 -17.51 -5.42
N ARG A 91 -20.51 -16.40 -5.44
CA ARG A 91 -21.29 -15.96 -6.60
C ARG A 91 -20.41 -15.69 -7.82
N LEU A 92 -19.30 -14.96 -7.65
CA LEU A 92 -18.36 -14.68 -8.73
C LEU A 92 -17.72 -15.97 -9.27
N THR A 93 -17.43 -16.94 -8.41
CA THR A 93 -16.91 -18.24 -8.87
C THR A 93 -17.94 -19.04 -9.65
N ALA A 94 -19.23 -18.93 -9.32
CA ALA A 94 -20.31 -19.59 -10.04
C ALA A 94 -20.62 -18.92 -11.39
N ALA A 95 -20.48 -17.60 -11.47
CA ALA A 95 -20.76 -16.81 -12.67
C ALA A 95 -19.65 -15.78 -12.94
N PRO A 96 -18.49 -16.19 -13.48
CA PRO A 96 -17.33 -15.30 -13.64
C PRO A 96 -17.52 -14.22 -14.70
N ALA A 97 -18.47 -14.41 -15.64
CA ALA A 97 -18.81 -13.43 -16.67
C ALA A 97 -19.94 -12.48 -16.25
N ASP A 98 -20.53 -12.66 -15.06
CA ASP A 98 -21.58 -11.78 -14.55
C ASP A 98 -20.96 -10.46 -14.02
N PRO A 99 -21.24 -9.32 -14.68
CA PRO A 99 -20.68 -8.04 -14.27
C PRO A 99 -21.20 -7.58 -12.90
N GLU A 100 -22.40 -7.98 -12.48
CA GLU A 100 -22.94 -7.63 -11.17
C GLU A 100 -22.21 -8.40 -10.06
N ALA A 101 -21.96 -9.69 -10.26
CA ALA A 101 -21.17 -10.50 -9.32
C ALA A 101 -19.74 -9.96 -9.16
N ARG A 102 -19.13 -9.52 -10.27
CA ARG A 102 -17.81 -8.89 -10.26
C ARG A 102 -17.81 -7.59 -9.46
N ARG A 103 -18.78 -6.72 -9.71
CA ARG A 103 -18.91 -5.44 -9.00
C ARG A 103 -19.17 -5.62 -7.52
N ALA A 104 -20.07 -6.52 -7.15
CA ALA A 104 -20.36 -6.82 -5.75
C ALA A 104 -19.12 -7.33 -4.99
N PHE A 105 -18.29 -8.14 -5.64
CA PHE A 105 -17.03 -8.60 -5.07
C PHE A 105 -16.02 -7.46 -4.87
N GLU A 106 -15.86 -6.58 -5.86
CA GLU A 106 -14.98 -5.41 -5.77
C GLU A 106 -15.44 -4.40 -4.70
N ASP A 107 -16.75 -4.16 -4.60
CA ASP A 107 -17.35 -3.28 -3.58
C ASP A 107 -17.10 -3.79 -2.15
N VAL A 108 -17.19 -5.10 -1.94
CA VAL A 108 -16.89 -5.71 -0.64
C VAL A 108 -15.40 -5.63 -0.32
N LEU A 109 -14.52 -5.85 -1.29
CA LEU A 109 -13.08 -5.68 -1.08
C LEU A 109 -12.73 -4.25 -0.68
N PHE A 110 -13.33 -3.26 -1.36
CA PHE A 110 -13.15 -1.86 -1.00
C PHE A 110 -13.67 -1.57 0.42
N THR A 111 -14.84 -2.11 0.76
CA THR A 111 -15.42 -1.96 2.10
C THR A 111 -14.49 -2.51 3.17
N LEU A 112 -13.92 -3.70 2.98
CA LEU A 112 -12.95 -4.28 3.92
C LEU A 112 -11.69 -3.40 4.06
N CYS A 113 -11.15 -2.90 2.94
CA CYS A 113 -10.02 -1.97 2.96
C CYS A 113 -10.29 -0.72 3.78
N VAL A 114 -11.49 -0.12 3.64
CA VAL A 114 -11.89 1.06 4.40
C VAL A 114 -12.08 0.74 5.89
N LEU A 115 -12.81 -0.33 6.21
CA LEU A 115 -13.08 -0.72 7.59
C LEU A 115 -11.80 -1.03 8.37
N MET A 116 -10.85 -1.71 7.74
CA MET A 116 -9.58 -2.10 8.38
C MET A 116 -8.48 -1.05 8.22
N GLY A 117 -8.72 0.04 7.48
CA GLY A 117 -7.71 1.07 7.20
C GLY A 117 -6.51 0.52 6.42
N ARG A 118 -6.72 -0.48 5.55
CA ARG A 118 -5.67 -1.14 4.77
C ARG A 118 -5.82 -0.87 3.28
N PRO A 119 -4.76 -0.46 2.57
CA PRO A 119 -4.82 -0.27 1.12
C PRO A 119 -4.81 -1.59 0.34
N SER A 120 -4.46 -2.70 0.99
CA SER A 120 -4.33 -4.02 0.38
C SER A 120 -5.49 -4.92 0.77
N ALA A 121 -6.30 -5.31 -0.22
CA ALA A 121 -7.42 -6.25 -0.06
C ALA A 121 -7.07 -7.54 0.72
N PRO A 122 -5.97 -8.27 0.41
CA PRO A 122 -5.62 -9.48 1.17
C PRO A 122 -5.23 -9.17 2.62
N GLN A 123 -4.58 -8.04 2.89
CA GLN A 123 -4.26 -7.63 4.27
C GLN A 123 -5.52 -7.22 5.03
N ALA A 124 -6.41 -6.45 4.40
CA ALA A 124 -7.69 -6.04 4.96
C ALA A 124 -8.54 -7.25 5.35
N LEU A 125 -8.62 -8.26 4.47
CA LEU A 125 -9.36 -9.49 4.76
C LEU A 125 -8.74 -10.26 5.94
N HIS A 126 -7.42 -10.41 5.97
CA HIS A 126 -6.74 -11.13 7.04
C HIS A 126 -6.98 -10.49 8.41
N GLU A 127 -6.84 -9.17 8.49
CA GLU A 127 -7.10 -8.44 9.72
C GLU A 127 -8.58 -8.44 10.11
N ALA A 128 -9.49 -8.36 9.14
CA ALA A 128 -10.92 -8.44 9.40
C ALA A 128 -11.28 -9.80 10.04
N ILE A 129 -10.75 -10.90 9.51
CA ILE A 129 -10.96 -12.24 10.09
C ILE A 129 -10.45 -12.29 11.53
N GLN A 130 -9.21 -11.86 11.78
CA GLN A 130 -8.64 -11.83 13.13
C GLN A 130 -9.48 -10.98 14.09
N TYR A 131 -9.94 -9.81 13.64
CA TYR A 131 -10.76 -8.91 14.44
C TYR A 131 -12.12 -9.53 14.79
N THR A 132 -12.71 -10.32 13.88
CA THR A 132 -13.98 -11.01 14.13
C THR A 132 -13.85 -12.27 14.98
N GLU A 133 -12.66 -12.85 15.09
CA GLU A 133 -12.40 -14.07 15.88
C GLU A 133 -11.88 -13.78 17.30
N SER A 134 -11.39 -12.56 17.59
CA SER A 134 -10.77 -12.16 18.87
C SER A 134 -11.78 -11.81 19.97
#